data_AF-A0ABD5DFY5-F1
#
_entry.id   AF-A0ABD5DFY5-F1
#
_cell.length_a   1.000
_cell.length_b   1.000
_cell.length_c   1.000
_cell.angle_alpha   90.00
_cell.angle_beta   90.00
_cell.angle_gamma   90.00
#
_symmetry.space_group_name_H-M   'P 1'
#
loop_
_entity.id
_entity.type
_entity.pdbx_description
1 polymer ?
#
loop_
_entity_poly.entity_id
_entity_poly.type
_entity_poly.pdbx_seq_one_letter_code
_entity_poly.pdbx_strand_id
1 'polypeptide(L)'
;KVPKVFADNVQGGRIATEKLIAAGHRHIAFVGGPDKLMSVRERYQGFCTAMEQAGLSWPPEWVMYGDYQREFGQQALRYLFS
;
A
#
# COMPACT_ATOMS: atom_id res chain seq x y z
N LYS A 1 28.19 -8.74 -6.98
CA LYS A 1 26.75 -9.11 -7.03
C LYS A 1 26.63 -10.48 -6.37
N VAL A 2 25.69 -10.65 -5.43
CA VAL A 2 25.37 -11.95 -4.82
C VAL A 2 24.00 -12.41 -5.34
N PRO A 3 23.71 -13.72 -5.45
CA PRO A 3 22.38 -14.22 -5.77
C PRO A 3 21.35 -13.72 -4.75
N LYS A 4 20.16 -13.33 -5.22
CA LYS A 4 19.06 -12.85 -4.40
C LYS A 4 17.75 -13.37 -4.97
N VAL A 5 16.79 -13.62 -4.09
CA VAL A 5 15.41 -13.97 -4.44
C VAL A 5 14.52 -12.84 -3.94
N PHE A 6 13.55 -12.44 -4.75
CA PHE A 6 12.58 -11.40 -4.43
C PHE A 6 11.17 -11.92 -4.69
N ALA A 7 10.20 -11.38 -3.95
CA ALA A 7 8.80 -11.53 -4.29
C ALA A 7 8.40 -10.53 -5.39
N ASP A 8 7.36 -10.84 -6.15
CA ASP A 8 6.70 -9.86 -7.00
C ASP A 8 5.81 -8.95 -6.15
N ASN A 9 6.42 -7.88 -5.62
CA ASN A 9 5.75 -6.94 -4.73
C ASN A 9 4.72 -6.07 -5.48
N VAL A 10 4.92 -5.81 -6.77
CA VAL A 10 3.96 -5.05 -7.60
C VAL A 10 2.69 -5.86 -7.76
N GLN A 11 2.81 -7.13 -8.15
CA GLN A 11 1.66 -8.03 -8.24
C GLN A 11 0.97 -8.19 -6.87
N GLY A 12 1.75 -8.34 -5.80
CA GLY A 12 1.21 -8.47 -4.44
C GLY A 12 0.39 -7.24 -4.00
N GLY A 13 0.90 -6.03 -4.23
CA GLY A 13 0.19 -4.79 -3.93
C GLY A 13 -1.09 -4.65 -4.75
N ARG A 14 -1.04 -4.99 -6.05
CA ARG A 14 -2.20 -4.95 -6.93
C ARG A 14 -3.30 -5.92 -6.48
N ILE A 15 -2.96 -7.18 -6.21
CA ILE A 15 -3.91 -8.21 -5.75
C ILE A 15 -4.59 -7.79 -4.44
N ALA A 16 -3.84 -7.23 -3.49
CA ALA A 16 -4.40 -6.78 -2.21
C ALA A 16 -5.47 -5.70 -2.41
N THR A 17 -5.18 -4.70 -3.25
CA THR A 17 -6.09 -3.58 -3.53
C THR A 17 -7.28 -4.02 -4.37
N GLU A 18 -7.07 -4.81 -5.43
CA GLU A 18 -8.14 -5.36 -6.28
C GLU A 18 -9.16 -6.15 -5.44
N LYS A 19 -8.71 -6.92 -4.45
CA LYS A 19 -9.62 -7.65 -3.54
C LYS A 19 -10.51 -6.72 -2.74
N LEU A 20 -9.99 -5.60 -2.23
CA LEU A 20 -10.79 -4.60 -1.52
C LEU A 20 -11.80 -3.93 -2.47
N ILE A 21 -11.37 -3.57 -3.68
CA ILE A 21 -12.23 -2.96 -4.69
C ILE A 21 -13.37 -3.91 -5.09
N ALA A 22 -13.05 -5.20 -5.32
CA ALA A 22 -14.01 -6.25 -5.65
C ALA A 22 -15.03 -6.50 -4.52
N ALA A 23 -14.61 -6.32 -3.26
CA ALA A 23 -15.50 -6.36 -2.11
C ALA A 23 -16.39 -5.10 -1.95
N GLY A 24 -16.26 -4.11 -2.84
CA GLY A 24 -17.08 -2.89 -2.86
C GLY A 24 -16.44 -1.69 -2.15
N HIS A 25 -15.23 -1.81 -1.62
CA HIS A 25 -14.54 -0.67 -1.02
C HIS A 25 -14.13 0.36 -2.09
N ARG A 26 -14.26 1.65 -1.74
CA ARG A 26 -13.95 2.78 -2.64
C ARG A 26 -12.95 3.76 -2.03
N HIS A 27 -12.90 3.83 -0.70
CA HIS A 27 -11.93 4.61 0.07
C HIS A 27 -10.88 3.65 0.66
N ILE A 28 -9.69 3.63 0.06
CA ILE A 28 -8.64 2.66 0.40
C ILE A 28 -7.35 3.43 0.65
N ALA A 29 -6.81 3.29 1.86
CA ALA A 29 -5.54 3.88 2.27
C ALA A 29 -4.39 2.89 2.10
N PHE A 30 -3.19 3.42 1.86
CA PHE A 30 -1.94 2.66 1.83
C PHE A 30 -1.11 2.99 3.07
N VAL A 31 -0.91 1.99 3.93
CA VAL A 31 -0.02 2.08 5.09
C VAL A 31 1.17 1.16 4.86
N GLY A 32 2.31 1.75 4.51
CA GLY A 32 3.53 1.05 4.12
C GLY A 32 4.65 1.14 5.15
N GLY A 33 5.67 0.29 4.98
CA GLY A 33 6.93 0.40 5.70
C GLY A 33 7.81 1.56 5.20
N PRO A 34 9.12 1.54 5.48
CA PRO A 34 10.01 2.62 5.06
C PRO A 34 10.05 2.79 3.54
N ASP A 35 9.79 4.01 3.07
CA ASP A 35 9.65 4.38 1.65
C ASP A 35 10.92 4.15 0.80
N LYS A 36 12.09 4.11 1.44
CA LYS A 36 13.37 3.80 0.79
C LYS A 36 13.51 2.33 0.39
N LEU A 37 12.68 1.44 0.92
CA LEU A 37 12.73 0.03 0.58
C LEU A 37 12.07 -0.20 -0.78
N MET A 38 12.80 -0.89 -1.67
CA MET A 38 12.30 -1.26 -3.00
C MET A 38 10.96 -2.01 -2.92
N SER A 39 10.82 -2.96 -2.00
CA SER A 39 9.59 -3.73 -1.83
C SER A 39 8.38 -2.88 -1.43
N VAL A 40 8.58 -1.80 -0.66
CA VAL A 40 7.51 -0.88 -0.28
C VAL A 40 7.06 -0.07 -1.49
N ARG A 41 8.02 0.49 -2.24
CA ARG A 41 7.72 1.25 -3.47
C ARG A 41 6.98 0.40 -4.51
N GLU A 42 7.40 -0.86 -4.67
CA GLU A 42 6.74 -1.79 -5.58
C GLU A 42 5.31 -2.15 -5.12
N ARG A 43 5.08 -2.39 -3.81
CA ARG A 43 3.71 -2.60 -3.30
C ARG A 43 2.83 -1.37 -3.50
N TYR A 44 3.37 -0.18 -3.27
CA TYR A 44 2.66 1.07 -3.50
C TYR A 44 2.32 1.25 -4.99
N GLN A 45 3.24 0.92 -5.89
CA GLN A 45 2.98 0.92 -7.33
C GLN A 45 1.81 0.00 -7.69
N GLY A 46 1.78 -1.23 -7.14
CA GLY A 46 0.67 -2.16 -7.34
C GLY A 46 -0.67 -1.60 -6.84
N PHE A 47 -0.65 -0.93 -5.69
CA PHE A 47 -1.82 -0.21 -5.16
C PHE A 47 -2.30 0.89 -6.12
N CYS A 48 -1.41 1.78 -6.57
CA CYS A 48 -1.76 2.86 -7.51
C CYS A 48 -2.37 2.30 -8.80
N THR A 49 -1.74 1.26 -9.38
CA THR A 49 -2.24 0.62 -10.60
C THR A 49 -3.67 0.09 -10.43
N ALA A 50 -3.97 -0.58 -9.31
CA ALA A 50 -5.31 -1.09 -9.04
C ALA A 50 -6.35 0.03 -8.88
N MET A 51 -5.99 1.10 -8.16
CA MET A 51 -6.87 2.26 -7.95
C MET A 51 -7.15 3.00 -9.26
N GLU A 52 -6.13 3.26 -10.08
CA GLU A 52 -6.24 3.89 -11.41
C GLU A 52 -7.12 3.07 -12.35
N GLN A 53 -6.90 1.75 -12.42
CA GLN A 53 -7.69 0.86 -13.27
C GLN A 53 -9.17 0.81 -12.86
N ALA A 54 -9.47 1.00 -11.57
CA ALA A 54 -10.82 1.09 -11.06
C ALA A 54 -11.42 2.51 -11.15
N GLY A 55 -10.66 3.49 -11.63
CA GLY A 55 -11.09 4.90 -11.69
C GLY A 55 -11.29 5.54 -10.31
N LEU A 56 -10.58 5.06 -9.29
CA LEU A 56 -10.66 5.54 -7.91
C LEU A 56 -9.52 6.50 -7.61
N SER A 57 -9.83 7.64 -7.00
CA SER A 57 -8.85 8.57 -6.47
C SER A 57 -8.51 8.24 -5.01
N TRP A 58 -7.28 8.55 -4.62
CA TRP A 58 -6.85 8.52 -3.23
C TRP A 58 -6.13 9.83 -2.91
N PRO A 59 -6.53 10.54 -1.85
CA PRO A 59 -5.81 11.70 -1.38
C PRO A 59 -4.40 11.35 -0.88
N PRO A 60 -3.40 12.25 -1.00
CA PRO A 60 -2.05 12.01 -0.49
C PRO A 60 -1.98 11.66 1.00
N GLU A 61 -2.91 12.18 1.81
CA GLU A 61 -3.03 11.89 3.24
C GLU A 61 -3.39 10.43 3.54
N TRP A 62 -3.91 9.68 2.57
CA TRP A 62 -4.18 8.25 2.72
C TRP A 62 -2.95 7.38 2.49
N VAL A 63 -1.80 7.98 2.18
CA VAL A 63 -0.54 7.28 1.94
C VAL A 63 0.41 7.59 3.08
N MET A 64 0.65 6.60 3.93
CA MET A 64 1.46 6.74 5.14
C MET A 64 2.64 5.77 5.11
N TYR A 65 3.82 6.27 5.45
CA TYR A 65 5.04 5.49 5.55
C TYR A 65 5.59 5.55 6.97
N GLY A 66 6.02 4.41 7.49
CA GLY A 66 6.63 4.33 8.81
C GLY A 66 7.45 3.06 8.97
N ASP A 67 7.89 2.77 10.19
CA ASP A 67 8.56 1.50 10.45
C ASP A 67 7.56 0.33 10.47
N TYR A 68 8.07 -0.90 10.45
CA TYR A 68 7.24 -2.09 10.56
C TYR A 68 6.83 -2.40 12.01
N GLN A 69 6.79 -1.39 12.88
CA GLN A 69 6.38 -1.57 14.26
C GLN A 69 4.86 -1.46 14.39
N ARG A 70 4.33 -2.11 15.43
CA ARG A 70 2.90 -2.12 15.71
C ARG A 70 2.39 -0.71 16.03
N GLU A 71 3.23 0.06 16.70
CA GLU A 71 2.98 1.43 17.14
C GLU A 71 2.68 2.34 15.96
N PHE A 72 3.45 2.22 14.87
CA PHE A 72 3.18 2.97 13.64
C PHE A 72 1.83 2.60 13.04
N GLY A 73 1.51 1.31 12.93
CA GLY A 73 0.20 0.87 12.42
C GLY A 73 -0.97 1.43 13.24
N GLN A 74 -0.84 1.50 14.57
CA GLN A 74 -1.86 2.12 15.43
C GLN A 74 -1.98 3.64 15.21
N GLN A 75 -0.87 4.34 15.03
CA GLN A 75 -0.87 5.78 14.75
C GLN A 75 -1.53 6.07 13.40
N ALA A 76 -1.20 5.31 12.36
CA ALA A 76 -1.80 5.42 11.05
C ALA A 76 -3.31 5.22 11.10
N LEU A 77 -3.77 4.20 11.83
CA LEU A 77 -5.20 3.97 12.01
C LEU A 77 -5.89 5.14 12.74
N ARG A 78 -5.29 5.66 13.82
CA ARG A 78 -5.88 6.83 14.51
C ARG A 78 -5.97 8.05 13.61
N TYR A 79 -4.98 8.29 12.77
CA TYR A 79 -4.97 9.41 11.82
C TYR A 79 -6.06 9.27 10.74
N LEU A 80 -6.29 8.06 10.21
CA LEU A 80 -7.28 7.82 9.15
C LEU A 80 -8.74 7.88 9.65
N PHE A 81 -8.97 7.75 10.95
CA PHE A 81 -10.30 7.68 11.56
C PHE A 81 -10.61 8.87 12.49
N SER A 82 -9.75 9.88 12.52
CA SER A 82 -10.01 11.16 13.20
C SER A 82 -10.81 12.10 12.31
#